data_AF-A0A2T2STR9-F1
#
_entry.id   AF-A0A2T2STR9-F1
#
_cell.length_a   1.000
_cell.length_b   1.000
_cell.length_c   1.000
_cell.angle_alpha   90.00
_cell.angle_beta   90.00
_cell.angle_gamma   90.00
#
_symmetry.space_group_name_H-M   'P 1'
#
loop_
_entity.id
_entity.type
_entity.pdbx_description
1 polymer ?
#
loop_
_entity_poly.entity_id
_entity_poly.type
_entity_poly.pdbx_seq_one_letter_code
_entity_poly.pdbx_strand_id
1 'polypeptide(L)' 'PDRAVYEGPKDLEVSSPRFDTTPADLVTGGFFTEQGFLSPDDVAAVADELASLRDWM' A
#
# COMPACT_ATOMS: atom_id res chain seq x y z
N PRO A 1 2.91 22.22 17.87
CA PRO A 1 3.34 21.05 18.66
C PRO A 1 2.12 20.15 18.94
N ASP A 2 2.01 19.05 18.19
CA ASP A 2 0.97 18.05 18.41
C ASP A 2 1.26 17.31 19.71
N ARG A 3 0.56 17.68 20.77
CA ARG A 3 0.63 17.00 22.06
C ARG A 3 -0.71 16.31 22.28
N ALA A 4 -0.84 15.08 21.80
CA ALA A 4 -1.88 14.16 22.24
C ALA A 4 -1.52 13.70 23.66
N VAL A 5 -1.82 14.53 24.67
CA VAL A 5 -1.51 14.18 26.06
C VAL A 5 -2.71 13.49 26.66
N TYR A 6 -2.58 12.19 26.80
CA TYR A 6 -3.43 11.45 27.72
C TYR A 6 -2.96 11.73 29.16
N GLU A 7 -3.85 12.19 30.04
CA GLU A 7 -3.60 12.43 31.47
C GLU A 7 -4.58 11.67 32.37
N GLY A 8 -4.98 10.46 31.96
CA GLY A 8 -5.83 9.60 32.77
C GLY A 8 -5.03 8.62 33.64
N PRO A 9 -5.67 8.01 34.67
CA PRO A 9 -4.99 7.16 35.65
C PRO A 9 -4.67 5.73 35.15
N LYS A 10 -4.91 5.40 33.88
CA LYS A 10 -4.72 4.06 33.32
C LYS A 10 -3.54 4.04 32.36
N ASP A 11 -2.74 2.98 32.39
CA ASP A 11 -1.75 2.77 31.34
C ASP A 11 -2.43 2.53 29.99
N LEU A 12 -1.99 3.26 28.96
CA LEU A 12 -2.45 3.13 27.60
C LEU A 12 -1.27 2.94 26.65
N GLU A 13 -1.39 1.93 25.79
CA GLU A 13 -0.56 1.80 24.60
C GLU A 13 -1.33 2.39 23.40
N VAL A 14 -0.72 3.34 22.70
CA VAL A 14 -1.33 4.05 21.58
C VAL A 14 -0.63 3.66 20.29
N SER A 15 -1.41 3.17 19.32
CA SER A 15 -0.93 2.84 17.98
C SER A 15 -1.81 3.52 16.94
N SER A 16 -1.18 4.21 15.98
CA SER A 16 -1.85 4.86 14.85
C SER A 16 -1.02 4.61 13.58
N PRO A 17 -1.04 3.38 13.04
CA PRO A 17 -0.35 3.07 11.79
C PRO A 17 -0.97 3.88 10.65
N ARG A 18 -0.12 4.51 9.84
CA ARG A 18 -0.58 5.33 8.70
C ARG A 18 -1.02 4.50 7.50
N PHE A 19 -0.54 3.26 7.43
CA PHE A 19 -0.77 2.36 6.32
C PHE A 19 -1.03 0.96 6.86
N ASP A 20 -1.80 0.20 6.09
CA ASP A 20 -2.01 -1.22 6.24
C ASP A 20 -1.70 -1.94 4.92
N THR A 21 -1.87 -3.25 4.91
CA THR A 21 -1.70 -4.06 3.71
C THR A 21 -2.98 -4.82 3.47
N THR A 22 -3.63 -4.55 2.34
CA THR A 22 -4.79 -5.30 1.89
C THR A 22 -4.32 -6.60 1.23
N PRO A 23 -4.76 -7.77 1.71
CA PRO A 23 -4.53 -9.05 1.03
C PRO A 23 -5.03 -9.02 -0.42
N ALA A 24 -4.27 -9.62 -1.33
CA ALA A 24 -4.53 -9.55 -2.77
C ALA A 24 -5.87 -10.20 -3.19
N ASP A 25 -6.29 -11.25 -2.48
CA ASP A 25 -7.54 -11.97 -2.70
C ASP A 25 -8.80 -11.13 -2.39
N LEU A 26 -8.64 -10.01 -1.67
CA LEU A 26 -9.72 -9.06 -1.41
C LEU A 26 -9.83 -7.97 -2.49
N VAL A 27 -8.88 -7.88 -3.43
CA VAL A 27 -8.90 -6.92 -4.54
C VAL A 27 -9.57 -7.57 -5.76
N THR A 28 -10.89 -7.44 -5.86
CA THR A 28 -11.71 -8.19 -6.82
C THR A 28 -11.91 -7.50 -8.18
N GLY A 29 -11.72 -6.18 -8.24
CA GLY A 29 -12.01 -5.36 -9.42
C GLY A 29 -10.81 -5.06 -10.32
N GLY A 30 -9.68 -5.74 -10.13
CA GLY A 30 -8.41 -5.42 -10.80
C GLY A 30 -7.86 -4.04 -10.43
N PHE A 31 -6.88 -3.58 -11.19
CA PHE A 31 -6.19 -2.31 -11.01
C PHE A 31 -6.44 -1.41 -12.22
N PHE A 32 -6.86 -0.17 -11.98
CA PHE A 32 -7.02 0.83 -13.03
C PHE A 32 -5.80 1.74 -13.04
N THR A 33 -5.08 1.73 -14.15
CA THR A 33 -3.83 2.48 -14.35
C THR A 33 -3.94 3.36 -15.60
N GLU A 34 -2.92 4.17 -15.85
CA GLU A 34 -2.75 4.93 -17.09
C GLU A 34 -2.60 4.04 -18.33
N GLN A 35 -2.18 2.79 -18.16
CA GLN A 35 -2.10 1.78 -19.21
C GLN A 35 -3.44 1.07 -19.44
N GLY A 36 -4.46 1.42 -18.65
CA GLY A 36 -5.78 0.80 -18.67
C GLY A 36 -5.97 -0.18 -17.51
N PHE A 37 -6.85 -1.15 -17.73
CA PHE A 37 -7.19 -2.16 -16.74
C PHE A 37 -6.11 -3.25 -16.67
N LEU A 38 -5.70 -3.61 -15.45
CA LEU A 38 -4.79 -4.72 -15.16
C LEU A 38 -5.47 -5.71 -14.21
N SER A 39 -5.38 -7.00 -14.51
CA SER A 39 -5.72 -8.05 -13.56
C SER A 39 -4.60 -8.23 -12.53
N PRO A 40 -4.86 -8.91 -11.40
CA PRO A 40 -3.81 -9.22 -10.42
C PRO A 40 -2.62 -10.00 -11.00
N ASP A 41 -2.86 -10.86 -11.97
CA ASP A 41 -1.81 -11.66 -12.60
C ASP A 41 -0.89 -10.81 -13.51
N ASP A 42 -1.37 -9.66 -14.00
CA ASP A 42 -0.61 -8.77 -14.87
C ASP A 42 0.43 -7.94 -14.10
N VAL A 43 0.22 -7.71 -12.80
CA VAL A 43 1.03 -6.79 -11.98
C VAL A 43 2.50 -7.19 -11.96
N ALA A 44 2.81 -8.48 -11.84
CA ALA A 44 4.19 -8.96 -11.81
C ALA A 44 4.92 -8.69 -13.12
N ALA A 45 4.27 -8.93 -14.26
CA ALA A 45 4.85 -8.69 -15.57
C ALA A 45 5.14 -7.20 -15.82
N VAL A 46 4.19 -6.32 -15.45
CA VAL A 46 4.39 -4.86 -15.55
C VAL A 46 5.53 -4.39 -14.63
N ALA A 47 5.61 -4.94 -13.42
CA ALA A 47 6.70 -4.61 -12.50
C ALA A 47 8.07 -5.01 -13.08
N ASP A 48 8.18 -6.18 -13.71
CA ASP A 48 9.41 -6.65 -14.35
C ASP A 48 9.79 -5.78 -15.56
N GLU A 49 8.82 -5.39 -16.40
CA GLU A 49 9.05 -4.45 -17.51
C GLU A 49 9.60 -3.11 -17.00
N LEU A 50 8.92 -2.51 -16.02
CA LEU A 50 9.32 -1.22 -15.45
C LEU A 50 10.70 -1.30 -14.78
N ALA A 51 11.02 -2.43 -14.13
CA ALA A 51 12.35 -2.67 -13.58
C ALA A 51 13.41 -2.73 -14.69
N SER A 52 13.15 -3.47 -15.77
CA SER A 52 14.05 -3.54 -16.92
C SER A 52 14.27 -2.17 -17.56
N LEU A 53 13.23 -1.34 -17.67
CA LEU A 53 13.33 0.01 -18.24
C LEU A 53 14.13 0.94 -17.33
N ARG A 54 13.94 0.85 -16.01
CA ARG A 54 14.73 1.60 -15.03
C ARG A 54 16.21 1.25 -15.12
N ASP A 55 16.52 -0.03 -15.27
CA ASP A 55 17.90 -0.53 -15.26
C ASP A 55 18.59 -0.40 -16.64
N TRP A 56 17.84 -0.02 -17.69
CA TRP A 56 18.37 0.29 -19.02
C TRP A 56 19.05 1.67 -19.09
N MET A 57 18.81 2.53 -18.10
CA MET A 57 19.39 3.88 -17.98
C MET A 57 20.76 3.86 -17.30
#